data_AF-A0A6G0HTG2-F1
#
_entry.id   AF-A0A6G0HTG2-F1
#
_cell.length_a   1.000
_cell.length_b   1.000
_cell.length_c   1.000
_cell.angle_alpha   90.00
_cell.angle_beta   90.00
_cell.angle_gamma   90.00
#
_symmetry.space_group_name_H-M   'P 1'
#
loop_
_entity.id
_entity.type
_entity.pdbx_description
1 polymer ?
#
loop_
_entity_poly.entity_id
_entity_poly.type
_entity_poly.pdbx_seq_one_letter_code
_entity_poly.pdbx_strand_id
1 'polypeptide(L)'
;MHAMFLSYGPKFQSKTEIEPFSNVELYNLMCDVLQIAPTDNNGTHGSMNHMLRQPFYEPASPAEQSPPVKCPLVSLDPADTLGCSCTALGGNDINNRLNLTAGEESVAEKKHTPFGRPRMLQPNQSYCVLHQEGFINAYSHKALMPLWSSFTIDKPMDSDPLDPVMQDCLRPDVRLTPSQSPTCDQYNNAGNLTHAFLYPPNLNATADQQYDALIMSNVVPMYPEFKKIWDYFHNTLLKKYAVTYNGISVVTGPVFDYNYDGRFDTPSQIQQFVSGTKIPIPTHYFAVLSSCRDTAHPVTACVGELQTVSFLLPHRPNNMESCKSTLPESHWVEDRMWFHQARVRDVEWITGLDFYQDSNRPIPELLKMKTRPTAAIQRK
;
A
#
# COMPACT_ATOMS: atom_id res chain seq x y z
N MET A 1 19.15 -18.16 -11.54
CA MET A 1 20.62 -18.01 -11.48
C MET A 1 21.03 -17.70 -10.03
N HIS A 2 20.85 -18.65 -9.10
CA HIS A 2 21.21 -18.43 -7.70
C HIS A 2 22.71 -18.66 -7.50
N ALA A 3 23.32 -17.88 -6.61
CA ALA A 3 24.71 -18.02 -6.20
C ALA A 3 24.80 -18.66 -4.81
N MET A 4 25.93 -19.29 -4.52
CA MET A 4 26.24 -19.83 -3.20
C MET A 4 26.91 -18.75 -2.34
N PHE A 5 26.56 -18.71 -1.06
CA PHE A 5 27.27 -17.92 -0.05
C PHE A 5 27.54 -18.80 1.17
N LEU A 6 28.78 -18.79 1.66
CA LEU A 6 29.18 -19.49 2.87
C LEU A 6 30.11 -18.58 3.68
N SER A 7 29.80 -18.41 4.96
CA SER A 7 30.63 -17.67 5.90
C SER A 7 31.16 -18.61 7.00
N TYR A 8 32.42 -18.42 7.37
CA TYR A 8 33.04 -19.10 8.49
C TYR A 8 34.01 -18.16 9.18
N GLY A 9 33.91 -18.06 10.51
CA GLY A 9 34.78 -17.21 11.30
C GLY A 9 34.24 -16.94 12.69
N PRO A 10 35.05 -16.33 13.57
CA PRO A 10 34.70 -16.13 14.98
C PRO A 10 33.50 -15.19 15.19
N LYS A 11 33.23 -14.28 14.23
CA LYS A 11 32.11 -13.33 14.29
C LYS A 11 30.78 -13.89 13.78
N PHE A 12 30.81 -14.97 13.00
CA PHE A 12 29.61 -15.57 12.40
C PHE A 12 28.99 -16.62 13.33
N GLN A 13 27.67 -16.74 13.27
CA GLN A 13 26.94 -17.85 13.88
C GLN A 13 27.46 -19.19 13.34
N SER A 14 27.38 -20.25 14.14
CA SER A 14 27.90 -21.58 13.76
C SER A 14 26.77 -22.57 13.59
N LYS A 15 26.88 -23.42 12.55
CA LYS A 15 25.86 -24.43 12.19
C LYS A 15 24.49 -23.81 11.94
N THR A 16 24.45 -22.68 11.24
CA THR A 16 23.23 -21.93 10.96
C THR A 16 23.01 -21.86 9.45
N GLU A 17 21.86 -22.33 9.00
CA GLU A 17 21.34 -22.07 7.66
C GLU A 17 20.46 -20.82 7.72
N ILE A 18 20.57 -19.96 6.71
CA ILE A 18 19.80 -18.71 6.64
C ILE A 18 18.96 -18.67 5.37
N GLU A 19 17.89 -17.87 5.42
CA GLU A 19 17.05 -17.58 4.27
C GLU A 19 17.86 -16.86 3.15
N PRO A 20 17.44 -16.98 1.88
CA PRO A 20 18.06 -16.25 0.79
C PRO A 20 18.06 -14.73 1.01
N PHE A 21 19.12 -14.07 0.59
CA PHE A 21 19.31 -12.63 0.67
C PHE A 21 19.95 -12.10 -0.63
N SER A 22 19.94 -10.78 -0.83
CA SER A 22 20.55 -10.15 -2.01
C SER A 22 22.04 -9.86 -1.78
N ASN A 23 22.87 -10.03 -2.81
CA ASN A 23 24.31 -9.79 -2.70
C ASN A 23 24.68 -8.33 -2.36
N VAL A 24 23.77 -7.38 -2.60
CA VAL A 24 23.93 -5.97 -2.22
C VAL A 24 24.07 -5.78 -0.70
N GLU A 25 23.59 -6.74 0.11
CA GLU A 25 23.68 -6.70 1.57
C GLU A 25 25.09 -7.05 2.08
N LEU A 26 25.94 -7.66 1.25
CA LEU A 26 27.26 -8.15 1.67
C LEU A 26 28.24 -7.03 2.02
N TYR A 27 28.12 -5.86 1.39
CA TYR A 27 29.02 -4.74 1.68
C TYR A 27 28.88 -4.28 3.13
N ASN A 28 27.65 -4.05 3.60
CA ASN A 28 27.38 -3.70 5.00
C ASN A 28 27.84 -4.80 5.96
N LEU A 29 27.57 -6.06 5.64
CA LEU A 29 28.02 -7.20 6.45
C LEU A 29 29.55 -7.26 6.59
N MET A 30 30.29 -7.01 5.50
CA MET A 30 31.76 -6.97 5.54
C MET A 30 32.28 -5.79 6.37
N CYS A 31 31.64 -4.61 6.26
CA CYS A 31 31.96 -3.45 7.11
C CYS A 31 31.73 -3.77 8.60
N ASP A 32 30.66 -4.47 8.95
CA ASP A 32 30.38 -4.89 10.33
C ASP A 32 31.41 -5.91 10.85
N VAL A 33 31.82 -6.86 10.00
CA VAL A 33 32.89 -7.82 10.32
C VAL A 33 34.22 -7.11 10.54
N LEU A 34 34.51 -6.05 9.79
CA LEU A 34 35.71 -5.22 9.95
C LEU A 34 35.56 -4.13 11.02
N GLN A 35 34.37 -3.92 11.57
CA GLN A 35 34.03 -2.86 12.53
C GLN A 35 34.36 -1.45 12.01
N ILE A 36 34.01 -1.20 10.76
CA ILE A 36 34.15 0.10 10.08
C ILE A 36 32.80 0.60 9.61
N ALA A 37 32.68 1.91 9.41
CA ALA A 37 31.48 2.51 8.84
C ALA A 37 31.41 2.24 7.32
N PRO A 38 30.26 1.78 6.78
CA PRO A 38 30.05 1.67 5.35
C PRO A 38 29.82 3.06 4.72
N THR A 39 30.20 3.21 3.44
CA THR A 39 29.77 4.33 2.60
C THR A 39 28.34 4.11 2.08
N ASP A 40 27.66 5.17 1.61
CA ASP A 40 26.34 5.08 0.98
C ASP A 40 26.27 3.98 -0.07
N ASN A 41 25.28 3.09 0.09
CA ASN A 41 25.07 1.92 -0.76
C ASN A 41 23.60 1.49 -0.78
N ASN A 42 23.27 0.47 -1.56
CA ASN A 42 21.89 -0.01 -1.72
C ASN A 42 21.49 -1.13 -0.74
N GLY A 43 22.43 -1.64 0.05
CA GLY A 43 22.14 -2.61 1.10
C GLY A 43 21.42 -1.96 2.28
N THR A 44 20.60 -2.74 2.96
CA THR A 44 19.87 -2.29 4.15
C THR A 44 20.66 -2.69 5.39
N HIS A 45 21.45 -1.75 5.93
CA HIS A 45 22.34 -2.00 7.07
C HIS A 45 21.56 -2.52 8.27
N GLY A 46 21.97 -3.68 8.80
CA GLY A 46 21.25 -4.39 9.87
C GLY A 46 20.41 -5.58 9.41
N SER A 47 20.06 -5.69 8.12
CA SER A 47 19.27 -6.82 7.57
C SER A 47 19.96 -8.18 7.79
N MET A 48 21.30 -8.18 7.79
CA MET A 48 22.15 -9.36 7.93
C MET A 48 22.64 -9.60 9.37
N ASN A 49 22.15 -8.85 10.36
CA ASN A 49 22.59 -8.98 11.76
C ASN A 49 22.40 -10.39 12.33
N HIS A 50 21.39 -11.11 11.86
CA HIS A 50 21.11 -12.48 12.26
C HIS A 50 22.24 -13.49 11.89
N MET A 51 23.18 -13.11 11.03
CA MET A 51 24.37 -13.91 10.70
C MET A 51 25.49 -13.77 11.72
N LEU A 52 25.49 -12.70 12.52
CA LEU A 52 26.57 -12.35 13.43
C LEU A 52 26.25 -12.83 14.84
N ARG A 53 27.26 -13.27 15.60
CA ARG A 53 27.12 -13.60 17.02
C ARG A 53 26.85 -12.37 17.87
N GLN A 54 27.52 -11.27 17.51
CA GLN A 54 27.37 -9.96 18.13
C GLN A 54 27.38 -8.91 17.01
N PRO A 55 26.21 -8.35 16.64
CA PRO A 55 26.12 -7.30 15.63
C PRO A 55 26.95 -6.08 16.01
N PHE A 56 27.66 -5.49 15.04
CA PHE A 56 28.40 -4.24 15.24
C PHE A 56 27.49 -3.01 15.14
N TYR A 57 26.48 -3.08 14.28
CA TYR A 57 25.51 -2.01 14.03
C TYR A 57 24.13 -2.38 14.58
N GLU A 58 23.53 -1.46 15.33
CA GLU A 58 22.15 -1.54 15.80
C GLU A 58 21.27 -0.60 14.96
N PRO A 59 20.40 -1.13 14.08
CA PRO A 59 19.53 -0.30 13.25
C PRO A 59 18.43 0.37 14.08
N ALA A 60 18.05 1.58 13.66
CA ALA A 60 16.92 2.32 14.19
C ALA A 60 15.90 2.63 13.08
N SER A 61 14.63 2.76 13.45
CA SER A 61 13.57 3.17 12.52
C SER A 61 13.83 4.62 12.06
N PRO A 62 13.64 4.94 10.77
CA PRO A 62 13.79 6.30 10.30
C PRO A 62 12.71 7.20 10.91
N ALA A 63 13.11 8.40 11.33
CA ALA A 63 12.17 9.39 11.85
C ALA A 63 11.22 9.88 10.75
N GLU A 64 9.93 9.97 11.10
CA GLU A 64 8.92 10.56 10.22
C GLU A 64 9.25 12.04 9.94
N GLN A 65 9.31 12.42 8.66
CA GLN A 65 9.68 13.76 8.22
C GLN A 65 8.47 14.68 8.10
N SER A 66 7.28 14.12 7.88
CA SER A 66 6.02 14.86 7.80
C SER A 66 4.95 14.19 8.66
N PRO A 67 4.61 14.73 9.84
CA PRO A 67 3.50 14.21 10.64
C PRO A 67 2.15 14.55 9.97
N PRO A 68 1.10 13.73 10.18
CA PRO A 68 -0.22 14.00 9.62
C PRO A 68 -0.86 15.24 10.26
N VAL A 69 -1.57 16.01 9.45
CA VAL A 69 -2.46 17.08 9.93
C VAL A 69 -3.86 16.53 10.25
N LYS A 70 -4.70 17.33 10.90
CA LYS A 70 -6.09 16.96 11.21
C LYS A 70 -7.03 17.33 10.06
N CYS A 71 -7.99 16.45 9.76
CA CYS A 71 -9.12 16.70 8.86
C CYS A 71 -10.43 16.48 9.64
N PRO A 72 -10.83 17.43 10.49
CA PRO A 72 -12.00 17.26 11.35
C PRO A 72 -13.30 17.32 10.53
N LEU A 73 -14.28 16.50 10.91
CA LEU A 73 -15.64 16.65 10.43
C LEU A 73 -16.29 17.83 11.16
N VAL A 74 -16.61 18.89 10.40
CA VAL A 74 -17.25 20.11 10.94
C VAL A 74 -18.75 20.15 10.64
N SER A 75 -19.14 19.57 9.50
CA SER A 75 -20.52 19.56 9.01
C SER A 75 -20.79 18.21 8.33
N LEU A 76 -22.03 17.74 8.40
CA LEU A 76 -22.50 16.59 7.63
C LEU A 76 -22.90 16.98 6.20
N ASP A 77 -23.19 18.26 6.00
CA ASP A 77 -23.51 18.82 4.69
C ASP A 77 -22.22 19.26 3.98
N PRO A 78 -22.00 18.80 2.74
CA PRO A 78 -20.86 19.23 1.96
C PRO A 78 -21.01 20.70 1.55
N ALA A 79 -19.92 21.46 1.66
CA ALA A 79 -19.92 22.87 1.26
C ALA A 79 -20.10 23.06 -0.27
N ASP A 80 -19.70 22.04 -1.04
CA ASP A 80 -19.86 21.96 -2.49
C ASP A 80 -20.11 20.49 -2.85
N THR A 81 -20.99 20.25 -3.82
CA THR A 81 -21.29 18.92 -4.35
C THR A 81 -20.17 18.32 -5.20
N LEU A 82 -19.19 19.13 -5.61
CA LEU A 82 -18.04 18.75 -6.46
C LEU A 82 -18.46 18.14 -7.81
N GLY A 83 -19.66 18.49 -8.30
CA GLY A 83 -20.25 17.88 -9.50
C GLY A 83 -20.56 16.39 -9.34
N CYS A 84 -20.51 15.86 -8.12
CA CYS A 84 -20.75 14.46 -7.81
C CYS A 84 -22.22 14.24 -7.43
N SER A 85 -22.74 13.06 -7.77
CA SER A 85 -24.11 12.67 -7.41
C SER A 85 -24.17 11.21 -7.00
N CYS A 86 -25.10 10.89 -6.12
CA CYS A 86 -25.44 9.54 -5.75
C CYS A 86 -26.95 9.46 -5.52
N THR A 87 -27.69 9.03 -6.54
CA THR A 87 -29.17 9.03 -6.56
C THR A 87 -29.78 8.04 -5.56
N ALA A 88 -29.01 7.05 -5.12
CA ALA A 88 -29.44 6.08 -4.11
C ALA A 88 -29.60 6.69 -2.71
N LEU A 89 -29.03 7.88 -2.46
CA LEU A 89 -29.08 8.54 -1.16
C LEU A 89 -30.19 9.60 -1.11
N GLY A 90 -31.06 9.50 -0.10
CA GLY A 90 -32.13 10.46 0.19
C GLY A 90 -31.74 11.61 1.11
N GLY A 91 -30.45 11.88 1.31
CA GLY A 91 -29.94 12.92 2.22
C GLY A 91 -28.46 12.75 2.58
N ASN A 92 -27.96 13.62 3.47
CA ASN A 92 -26.55 13.65 3.89
C ASN A 92 -26.27 12.89 5.21
N ASP A 93 -27.30 12.27 5.81
CA ASP A 93 -27.16 11.54 7.09
C ASP A 93 -26.14 10.41 7.03
N ILE A 94 -25.88 9.85 5.83
CA ILE A 94 -24.85 8.83 5.61
C ILE A 94 -23.45 9.33 6.00
N ASN A 95 -23.20 10.65 5.95
CA ASN A 95 -21.93 11.23 6.35
C ASN A 95 -21.67 11.12 7.85
N ASN A 96 -22.67 10.80 8.68
CA ASN A 96 -22.46 10.48 10.09
C ASN A 96 -21.54 9.25 10.27
N ARG A 97 -21.50 8.33 9.30
CA ARG A 97 -20.59 7.18 9.33
C ARG A 97 -19.12 7.57 9.25
N LEU A 98 -18.82 8.78 8.76
CA LEU A 98 -17.46 9.34 8.72
C LEU A 98 -17.08 10.04 10.04
N ASN A 99 -18.02 10.21 10.96
CA ASN A 99 -17.83 10.85 12.27
C ASN A 99 -17.53 9.81 13.35
N LEU A 100 -16.40 9.13 13.23
CA LEU A 100 -15.98 8.10 14.20
C LEU A 100 -15.55 8.74 15.53
N THR A 101 -15.96 8.12 16.63
CA THR A 101 -15.43 8.42 17.95
C THR A 101 -13.98 7.93 18.09
N ALA A 102 -13.23 8.48 19.05
CA ALA A 102 -11.86 8.01 19.32
C ALA A 102 -11.77 6.51 19.64
N GLY A 103 -12.85 5.92 20.20
CA GLY A 103 -12.93 4.48 20.43
C GLY A 103 -13.07 3.69 19.13
N GLU A 104 -13.91 4.15 18.22
CA GLU A 104 -14.10 3.54 16.89
C GLU A 104 -12.86 3.70 16.00
N GLU A 105 -12.21 4.86 16.03
CA GLU A 105 -10.92 5.07 15.38
C GLU A 105 -9.87 4.08 15.88
N SER A 106 -9.79 3.86 17.21
CA SER A 106 -8.85 2.89 17.79
C SER A 106 -9.17 1.45 17.37
N VAL A 107 -10.45 1.09 17.24
CA VAL A 107 -10.88 -0.22 16.73
C VAL A 107 -10.48 -0.39 15.27
N ALA A 108 -10.71 0.63 14.43
CA ALA A 108 -10.31 0.63 13.03
C ALA A 108 -8.77 0.52 12.89
N GLU A 109 -7.99 1.27 13.67
CA GLU A 109 -6.53 1.22 13.66
C GLU A 109 -6.00 -0.15 14.07
N LYS A 110 -6.58 -0.75 15.12
CA LYS A 110 -6.19 -2.09 15.57
C LYS A 110 -6.46 -3.16 14.51
N LYS A 111 -7.54 -3.01 13.73
CA LYS A 111 -7.90 -3.96 12.68
C LYS A 111 -7.12 -3.72 11.38
N HIS A 112 -7.07 -2.48 10.91
CA HIS A 112 -6.65 -2.11 9.56
C HIS A 112 -5.24 -1.55 9.47
N THR A 113 -4.60 -1.25 10.60
CA THR A 113 -3.16 -0.93 10.69
C THR A 113 -2.51 -1.75 11.81
N PRO A 114 -2.57 -3.10 11.78
CA PRO A 114 -2.09 -3.96 12.88
C PRO A 114 -0.58 -3.85 13.12
N PHE A 115 0.16 -3.21 12.22
CA PHE A 115 1.61 -2.98 12.29
C PHE A 115 1.98 -1.50 12.38
N GLY A 116 1.02 -0.64 12.69
CA GLY A 116 1.14 0.80 12.62
C GLY A 116 0.87 1.35 11.22
N ARG A 117 0.54 2.65 11.16
CA ARG A 117 0.37 3.36 9.89
C ARG A 117 1.72 3.52 9.18
N PRO A 118 1.76 3.50 7.83
CA PRO A 118 2.95 3.92 7.10
C PRO A 118 3.40 5.34 7.51
N ARG A 119 4.68 5.51 7.80
CA ARG A 119 5.27 6.82 8.16
C ARG A 119 5.74 7.55 6.91
N MET A 120 5.60 8.88 6.89
CA MET A 120 5.99 9.70 5.75
C MET A 120 7.45 10.17 5.87
N LEU A 121 8.34 9.62 5.04
CA LEU A 121 9.75 10.04 4.98
C LEU A 121 9.98 11.20 4.01
N GLN A 122 9.00 11.54 3.17
CA GLN A 122 9.09 12.72 2.33
C GLN A 122 8.96 14.00 3.18
N PRO A 123 9.84 15.00 3.00
CA PRO A 123 9.75 16.27 3.72
C PRO A 123 8.63 17.16 3.15
N ASN A 124 8.07 18.05 3.98
CA ASN A 124 7.11 19.09 3.57
C ASN A 124 5.82 18.56 2.90
N GLN A 125 5.40 17.35 3.27
CA GLN A 125 4.11 16.80 2.86
C GLN A 125 2.99 17.30 3.77
N SER A 126 1.83 17.61 3.18
CA SER A 126 0.61 17.96 3.90
C SER A 126 -0.44 16.91 3.57
N TYR A 127 -0.64 15.98 4.51
CA TYR A 127 -1.62 14.92 4.42
C TYR A 127 -2.31 14.72 5.76
N CYS A 128 -3.52 14.18 5.74
CA CYS A 128 -4.22 13.76 6.95
C CYS A 128 -4.56 12.27 6.88
N VAL A 129 -4.78 11.67 8.05
CA VAL A 129 -5.30 10.30 8.16
C VAL A 129 -6.82 10.40 8.25
N LEU A 130 -7.50 9.70 7.36
CA LEU A 130 -8.95 9.60 7.30
C LEU A 130 -9.33 8.18 7.71
N HIS A 131 -10.07 8.06 8.81
CA HIS A 131 -10.53 6.79 9.33
C HIS A 131 -11.93 6.47 8.80
N GLN A 132 -12.13 5.21 8.44
CA GLN A 132 -13.41 4.60 8.14
C GLN A 132 -13.51 3.29 8.94
N GLU A 133 -14.70 2.71 9.05
CA GLU A 133 -14.84 1.43 9.75
C GLU A 133 -14.08 0.29 9.06
N GLY A 134 -14.03 0.29 7.72
CA GLY A 134 -13.46 -0.81 6.92
C GLY A 134 -12.04 -0.59 6.41
N PHE A 135 -11.51 0.64 6.50
CA PHE A 135 -10.18 1.00 6.00
C PHE A 135 -9.69 2.34 6.58
N ILE A 136 -8.43 2.65 6.35
CA ILE A 136 -7.80 3.92 6.74
C ILE A 136 -7.01 4.47 5.55
N ASN A 137 -7.25 5.73 5.20
CA ASN A 137 -6.52 6.43 4.12
C ASN A 137 -5.57 7.49 4.69
N ALA A 138 -4.41 7.69 4.05
CA ALA A 138 -3.67 8.95 4.17
C ALA A 138 -3.93 9.81 2.94
N TYR A 139 -4.64 10.93 3.11
CA TYR A 139 -5.06 11.81 2.02
C TYR A 139 -4.13 13.02 1.86
N SER A 140 -3.60 13.24 0.65
CA SER A 140 -2.75 14.40 0.35
C SER A 140 -3.55 15.57 -0.18
N HIS A 141 -3.48 16.71 0.51
CA HIS A 141 -4.10 17.96 0.06
C HIS A 141 -3.47 18.54 -1.22
N LYS A 142 -2.22 18.14 -1.52
CA LYS A 142 -1.50 18.62 -2.70
C LYS A 142 -1.76 17.74 -3.92
N ALA A 143 -1.74 16.42 -3.73
CA ALA A 143 -2.00 15.47 -4.82
C ALA A 143 -3.49 15.26 -5.08
N LEU A 144 -4.36 15.70 -4.16
CA LEU A 144 -5.82 15.56 -4.23
C LEU A 144 -6.26 14.09 -4.32
N MET A 145 -5.51 13.19 -3.68
CA MET A 145 -5.75 11.75 -3.68
C MET A 145 -5.11 11.08 -2.45
N PRO A 146 -5.51 9.86 -2.09
CA PRO A 146 -4.84 9.10 -1.04
C PRO A 146 -3.44 8.65 -1.47
N LEU A 147 -2.45 8.84 -0.59
CA LEU A 147 -1.07 8.37 -0.72
C LEU A 147 -0.92 6.89 -0.33
N TRP A 148 -1.77 6.43 0.57
CA TRP A 148 -1.95 5.02 0.88
C TRP A 148 -3.34 4.76 1.44
N SER A 149 -3.83 3.53 1.26
CA SER A 149 -5.00 2.97 1.91
C SER A 149 -4.61 1.67 2.59
N SER A 150 -5.01 1.49 3.84
CA SER A 150 -4.73 0.32 4.66
C SER A 150 -6.03 -0.34 5.09
N PHE A 151 -6.15 -1.63 4.86
CA PHE A 151 -7.32 -2.43 5.22
C PHE A 151 -6.92 -3.87 5.49
N THR A 152 -7.83 -4.66 6.06
CA THR A 152 -7.57 -6.05 6.43
C THR A 152 -8.76 -6.89 6.03
N ILE A 153 -8.47 -7.97 5.32
CA ILE A 153 -9.46 -8.94 4.85
C ILE A 153 -9.27 -10.19 5.70
N ASP A 154 -10.27 -10.47 6.53
CA ASP A 154 -10.33 -11.71 7.29
C ASP A 154 -10.53 -12.90 6.34
N LYS A 155 -10.19 -14.12 6.77
CA LYS A 155 -10.47 -15.31 5.97
C LYS A 155 -11.98 -15.42 5.73
N PRO A 156 -12.46 -15.34 4.47
CA PRO A 156 -13.89 -15.38 4.21
C PRO A 156 -14.44 -16.76 4.57
N MET A 157 -15.63 -16.78 5.17
CA MET A 157 -16.34 -18.03 5.49
C MET A 157 -16.99 -18.65 4.25
N ASP A 158 -17.45 -17.81 3.33
CA ASP A 158 -18.11 -18.22 2.08
C ASP A 158 -17.30 -17.80 0.85
N SER A 159 -17.41 -18.59 -0.23
CA SER A 159 -16.72 -18.36 -1.50
C SER A 159 -17.49 -17.44 -2.45
N ASP A 160 -18.53 -16.76 -1.98
CA ASP A 160 -19.41 -15.99 -2.83
C ASP A 160 -18.66 -14.83 -3.51
N PRO A 161 -19.05 -14.45 -4.74
CA PRO A 161 -18.52 -13.26 -5.41
C PRO A 161 -18.69 -12.02 -4.54
N LEU A 162 -17.83 -11.00 -4.71
CA LEU A 162 -18.13 -9.71 -4.12
C LEU A 162 -19.35 -9.10 -4.81
N ASP A 163 -20.17 -8.39 -4.04
CA ASP A 163 -21.27 -7.62 -4.59
C ASP A 163 -20.74 -6.57 -5.58
N PRO A 164 -21.52 -6.21 -6.61
CA PRO A 164 -21.13 -5.16 -7.53
C PRO A 164 -21.00 -3.83 -6.79
N VAL A 165 -20.04 -3.01 -7.22
CA VAL A 165 -19.93 -1.64 -6.74
C VAL A 165 -21.13 -0.85 -7.26
N MET A 166 -21.79 -0.10 -6.37
CA MET A 166 -22.88 0.79 -6.76
C MET A 166 -22.42 1.74 -7.86
N GLN A 167 -23.13 1.70 -8.99
CA GLN A 167 -22.84 2.54 -10.14
C GLN A 167 -23.36 3.96 -9.90
N ASP A 168 -22.69 4.94 -10.51
CA ASP A 168 -23.09 6.35 -10.52
C ASP A 168 -23.37 6.93 -9.12
N CYS A 169 -22.58 6.48 -8.14
CA CYS A 169 -22.63 6.98 -6.77
C CYS A 169 -21.24 7.43 -6.32
N LEU A 170 -21.02 8.74 -6.33
CA LEU A 170 -19.86 9.40 -5.73
C LEU A 170 -20.34 10.62 -4.97
N ARG A 171 -19.67 10.94 -3.86
CA ARG A 171 -19.95 12.16 -3.09
C ARG A 171 -18.68 12.81 -2.54
N PRO A 172 -18.76 14.10 -2.17
CA PRO A 172 -17.67 14.77 -1.45
C PRO A 172 -17.37 14.10 -0.10
N ASP A 173 -16.11 14.14 0.32
CA ASP A 173 -15.74 13.83 1.71
C ASP A 173 -15.88 15.11 2.54
N VAL A 174 -16.84 15.14 3.47
CA VAL A 174 -17.17 16.33 4.28
C VAL A 174 -16.07 16.75 5.26
N ARG A 175 -15.04 15.93 5.45
CA ARG A 175 -13.84 16.26 6.25
C ARG A 175 -12.83 17.11 5.49
N LEU A 176 -13.00 17.25 4.17
CA LEU A 176 -12.11 17.97 3.27
C LEU A 176 -12.81 19.20 2.70
N THR A 177 -12.05 20.28 2.47
CA THR A 177 -12.60 21.44 1.78
C THR A 177 -12.70 21.20 0.27
N PRO A 178 -13.56 21.94 -0.46
CA PRO A 178 -13.65 21.83 -1.91
C PRO A 178 -12.32 22.09 -2.63
N SER A 179 -11.49 23.01 -2.13
CA SER A 179 -10.16 23.30 -2.70
C SER A 179 -9.14 22.17 -2.49
N GLN A 180 -9.41 21.27 -1.55
CA GLN A 180 -8.58 20.12 -1.20
C GLN A 180 -9.12 18.81 -1.80
N SER A 181 -10.18 18.87 -2.61
CA SER A 181 -10.83 17.68 -3.17
C SER A 181 -10.89 17.76 -4.69
N PRO A 182 -10.73 16.63 -5.41
CA PRO A 182 -11.03 16.58 -6.83
C PRO A 182 -12.55 16.59 -7.06
N THR A 183 -12.97 16.99 -8.27
CA THR A 183 -14.38 17.01 -8.67
C THR A 183 -14.71 15.84 -9.60
N CYS A 184 -15.97 15.41 -9.62
CA CYS A 184 -16.40 14.36 -10.55
C CYS A 184 -16.28 14.82 -12.01
N ASP A 185 -16.54 16.09 -12.29
CA ASP A 185 -16.37 16.68 -13.62
C ASP A 185 -14.93 16.62 -14.14
N GLN A 186 -13.93 16.76 -13.25
CA GLN A 186 -12.51 16.61 -13.62
C GLN A 186 -12.22 15.19 -14.13
N TYR A 187 -12.82 14.17 -13.52
CA TYR A 187 -12.66 12.78 -13.96
C TYR A 187 -13.52 12.44 -15.18
N ASN A 188 -14.73 12.98 -15.27
CA ASN A 188 -15.59 12.81 -16.45
C ASN A 188 -14.95 13.39 -17.72
N ASN A 189 -14.15 14.46 -17.57
CA ASN A 189 -13.43 15.12 -18.66
C ASN A 189 -11.94 14.73 -18.73
N ALA A 190 -11.51 13.65 -18.07
CA ALA A 190 -10.10 13.25 -17.98
C ALA A 190 -9.55 12.55 -19.25
N GLY A 191 -10.34 12.47 -20.32
CA GLY A 191 -9.94 11.91 -21.60
C GLY A 191 -9.65 10.41 -21.52
N ASN A 192 -8.37 10.04 -21.54
CA ASN A 192 -7.92 8.63 -21.52
C ASN A 192 -7.85 8.03 -20.11
N LEU A 193 -8.16 8.81 -19.07
CA LEU A 193 -8.19 8.36 -17.68
C LEU A 193 -9.62 8.28 -17.19
N THR A 194 -9.83 7.43 -16.20
CA THR A 194 -11.07 7.33 -15.43
C THR A 194 -10.74 7.39 -13.94
N HIS A 195 -11.77 7.51 -13.11
CA HIS A 195 -11.61 7.36 -11.68
C HIS A 195 -11.61 5.88 -11.30
N ALA A 196 -10.87 5.55 -10.25
CA ALA A 196 -10.91 4.25 -9.59
C ALA A 196 -10.78 4.46 -8.08
N PHE A 197 -11.00 3.39 -7.32
CA PHE A 197 -10.93 3.43 -5.86
C PHE A 197 -9.66 2.76 -5.35
N LEU A 198 -9.00 3.39 -4.38
CA LEU A 198 -7.81 2.82 -3.76
C LEU A 198 -8.18 1.70 -2.77
N TYR A 199 -9.21 1.92 -1.96
CA TYR A 199 -9.94 0.87 -1.24
C TYR A 199 -11.17 0.43 -2.04
N PRO A 200 -11.37 -0.86 -2.31
CA PRO A 200 -12.49 -1.34 -3.12
C PRO A 200 -13.83 -1.27 -2.34
N PRO A 201 -14.84 -0.52 -2.84
CA PRO A 201 -16.09 -0.33 -2.10
C PRO A 201 -16.89 -1.60 -1.82
N ASN A 202 -16.68 -2.65 -2.61
CA ASN A 202 -17.39 -3.93 -2.48
C ASN A 202 -16.79 -4.87 -1.43
N LEU A 203 -15.64 -4.56 -0.79
CA LEU A 203 -15.11 -5.36 0.32
C LEU A 203 -15.85 -5.12 1.65
N ASN A 204 -16.75 -4.16 1.71
CA ASN A 204 -17.51 -3.81 2.89
C ASN A 204 -18.50 -4.93 3.30
N ALA A 205 -18.74 -5.07 4.61
CA ALA A 205 -19.59 -6.13 5.14
C ALA A 205 -21.09 -5.83 4.98
N THR A 206 -21.45 -4.57 4.76
CA THR A 206 -22.84 -4.11 4.60
C THR A 206 -22.98 -3.16 3.41
N ALA A 207 -24.20 -3.07 2.87
CA ALA A 207 -24.52 -2.13 1.80
C ALA A 207 -24.25 -0.68 2.21
N ASP A 208 -24.52 -0.31 3.47
CA ASP A 208 -24.28 1.05 3.96
C ASP A 208 -22.78 1.39 4.10
N GLN A 209 -21.96 0.43 4.51
CA GLN A 209 -20.50 0.60 4.56
C GLN A 209 -19.90 0.86 3.18
N GLN A 210 -20.55 0.41 2.09
CA GLN A 210 -20.12 0.75 0.73
C GLN A 210 -20.03 2.26 0.53
N TYR A 211 -20.92 3.04 1.14
CA TYR A 211 -20.86 4.50 1.08
C TYR A 211 -19.59 5.05 1.71
N ASP A 212 -18.98 4.42 2.72
CA ASP A 212 -17.74 4.93 3.33
C ASP A 212 -16.57 4.97 2.33
N ALA A 213 -16.65 4.16 1.26
CA ALA A 213 -15.67 4.09 0.19
C ALA A 213 -16.06 4.88 -1.07
N LEU A 214 -17.34 5.23 -1.25
CA LEU A 214 -17.87 6.00 -2.40
C LEU A 214 -17.74 7.52 -2.19
N ILE A 215 -16.53 7.95 -1.81
CA ILE A 215 -16.18 9.35 -1.51
C ILE A 215 -14.94 9.77 -2.30
N MET A 216 -14.86 11.06 -2.64
CA MET A 216 -13.76 11.60 -3.44
C MET A 216 -12.37 11.46 -2.80
N SER A 217 -12.29 11.30 -1.47
CA SER A 217 -11.03 11.04 -0.77
C SER A 217 -10.46 9.63 -0.95
N ASN A 218 -11.21 8.73 -1.59
CA ASN A 218 -10.79 7.38 -1.95
C ASN A 218 -10.51 7.23 -3.47
N VAL A 219 -10.67 8.31 -4.23
CA VAL A 219 -10.56 8.30 -5.70
C VAL A 219 -9.12 8.54 -6.14
N VAL A 220 -8.68 7.79 -7.15
CA VAL A 220 -7.37 7.90 -7.81
C VAL A 220 -7.52 7.83 -9.34
N PRO A 221 -6.67 8.52 -10.13
CA PRO A 221 -6.72 8.47 -11.59
C PRO A 221 -6.14 7.17 -12.13
N MET A 222 -6.93 6.42 -12.92
CA MET A 222 -6.49 5.18 -13.54
C MET A 222 -6.80 5.11 -15.04
N TYR A 223 -5.89 4.52 -15.82
CA TYR A 223 -6.16 4.13 -17.20
C TYR A 223 -7.20 3.00 -17.22
N PRO A 224 -8.19 3.03 -18.12
CA PRO A 224 -9.22 1.99 -18.21
C PRO A 224 -8.65 0.56 -18.36
N GLU A 225 -7.58 0.39 -19.12
CA GLU A 225 -6.94 -0.92 -19.29
C GLU A 225 -6.22 -1.39 -18.02
N PHE A 226 -5.58 -0.48 -17.28
CA PHE A 226 -5.01 -0.82 -15.98
C PHE A 226 -6.10 -1.11 -14.94
N LYS A 227 -7.22 -0.40 -14.99
CA LYS A 227 -8.36 -0.62 -14.09
C LYS A 227 -8.86 -2.06 -14.14
N LYS A 228 -8.78 -2.76 -15.28
CA LYS A 228 -9.11 -4.20 -15.36
C LYS A 228 -8.20 -5.08 -14.48
N ILE A 229 -6.89 -4.79 -14.45
CA ILE A 229 -5.93 -5.44 -13.55
C ILE A 229 -6.31 -5.14 -12.10
N TRP A 230 -6.57 -3.86 -11.82
CA TRP A 230 -6.91 -3.38 -10.48
C TRP A 230 -8.20 -4.01 -9.94
N ASP A 231 -9.26 -4.02 -10.74
CA ASP A 231 -10.55 -4.61 -10.39
C ASP A 231 -10.43 -6.12 -10.18
N TYR A 232 -9.71 -6.85 -11.06
CA TYR A 232 -9.51 -8.29 -10.89
C TYR A 232 -8.69 -8.61 -9.63
N PHE A 233 -7.66 -7.81 -9.34
CA PHE A 233 -6.87 -7.93 -8.13
C PHE A 233 -7.75 -7.78 -6.87
N HIS A 234 -8.54 -6.72 -6.79
CA HIS A 234 -9.40 -6.47 -5.62
C HIS A 234 -10.53 -7.48 -5.51
N ASN A 235 -11.20 -7.78 -6.62
CA ASN A 235 -12.43 -8.58 -6.61
C ASN A 235 -12.19 -10.07 -6.50
N THR A 236 -11.03 -10.55 -6.97
CA THR A 236 -10.73 -11.98 -7.08
C THR A 236 -9.50 -12.38 -6.29
N LEU A 237 -8.35 -11.74 -6.54
CA LEU A 237 -7.08 -12.18 -5.98
C LEU A 237 -6.96 -11.91 -4.48
N LEU A 238 -7.45 -10.77 -3.99
CA LEU A 238 -7.42 -10.46 -2.56
C LEU A 238 -8.21 -11.48 -1.73
N LYS A 239 -9.40 -11.90 -2.19
CA LYS A 239 -10.17 -12.99 -1.56
C LYS A 239 -9.42 -14.31 -1.57
N LYS A 240 -8.87 -14.69 -2.74
CA LYS A 240 -8.05 -15.90 -2.88
C LYS A 240 -6.90 -15.90 -1.87
N TYR A 241 -6.16 -14.79 -1.76
CA TYR A 241 -5.05 -14.66 -0.83
C TYR A 241 -5.52 -14.65 0.64
N ALA A 242 -6.63 -14.00 0.98
CA ALA A 242 -7.19 -14.05 2.33
C ALA A 242 -7.53 -15.50 2.75
N VAL A 243 -8.04 -16.33 1.84
CA VAL A 243 -8.26 -17.76 2.11
C VAL A 243 -6.95 -18.51 2.32
N THR A 244 -5.98 -18.32 1.42
CA THR A 244 -4.69 -19.03 1.44
C THR A 244 -3.83 -18.69 2.66
N TYR A 245 -3.89 -17.44 3.13
CA TYR A 245 -3.02 -16.93 4.21
C TYR A 245 -3.71 -16.73 5.56
N ASN A 246 -4.95 -17.21 5.71
CA ASN A 246 -5.75 -17.05 6.93
C ASN A 246 -5.94 -15.57 7.31
N GLY A 247 -6.33 -14.76 6.32
CA GLY A 247 -6.48 -13.32 6.43
C GLY A 247 -5.21 -12.55 6.07
N ILE A 248 -5.38 -11.38 5.48
CA ILE A 248 -4.30 -10.53 4.97
C ILE A 248 -4.53 -9.07 5.35
N SER A 249 -3.44 -8.38 5.71
CA SER A 249 -3.39 -6.92 5.77
C SER A 249 -2.92 -6.42 4.41
N VAL A 250 -3.58 -5.39 3.89
CA VAL A 250 -3.34 -4.85 2.56
C VAL A 250 -3.06 -3.37 2.69
N VAL A 251 -1.95 -2.91 2.10
CA VAL A 251 -1.67 -1.49 1.91
C VAL A 251 -1.48 -1.20 0.43
N THR A 252 -2.29 -0.33 -0.14
CA THR A 252 -2.21 0.08 -1.55
C THR A 252 -1.94 1.58 -1.65
N GLY A 253 -1.34 2.04 -2.76
CA GLY A 253 -1.17 3.47 -2.99
C GLY A 253 -0.57 3.82 -4.36
N PRO A 254 -0.65 5.09 -4.77
CA PRO A 254 0.01 5.58 -5.98
C PRO A 254 1.53 5.70 -5.79
N VAL A 255 2.23 5.65 -6.91
CA VAL A 255 3.68 5.84 -7.00
C VAL A 255 4.00 6.82 -8.12
N PHE A 256 4.95 7.73 -7.87
CA PHE A 256 5.42 8.70 -8.86
C PHE A 256 6.93 8.54 -9.03
N ASP A 257 7.32 7.99 -10.17
CA ASP A 257 8.70 7.79 -10.60
C ASP A 257 8.76 7.92 -12.13
N TYR A 258 8.84 9.16 -12.61
CA TYR A 258 8.90 9.55 -14.02
C TYR A 258 10.32 9.55 -14.57
N ASN A 259 11.32 9.57 -13.68
CA ASN A 259 12.74 9.55 -14.04
C ASN A 259 13.32 8.13 -14.04
N TYR A 260 12.56 7.15 -13.52
CA TYR A 260 12.88 5.72 -13.45
C TYR A 260 14.11 5.41 -12.58
N ASP A 261 14.36 6.20 -11.54
CA ASP A 261 15.48 6.03 -10.61
C ASP A 261 15.14 5.14 -9.39
N GLY A 262 13.89 4.69 -9.28
CA GLY A 262 13.40 3.85 -8.19
C GLY A 262 13.17 4.59 -6.88
N ARG A 263 13.08 5.92 -6.92
CA ARG A 263 12.78 6.79 -5.78
C ARG A 263 11.53 7.63 -6.04
N PHE A 264 10.92 8.11 -4.97
CA PHE A 264 9.79 9.03 -5.11
C PHE A 264 10.21 10.34 -5.77
N ASP A 265 9.40 10.82 -6.71
CA ASP A 265 9.63 12.10 -7.38
C ASP A 265 9.25 13.31 -6.52
N THR A 266 10.03 14.38 -6.68
CA THR A 266 9.64 15.73 -6.25
C THR A 266 8.55 16.31 -7.16
N PRO A 267 7.80 17.34 -6.71
CA PRO A 267 6.77 17.97 -7.53
C PRO A 267 7.25 18.48 -8.90
N SER A 268 8.53 18.87 -9.02
CA SER A 268 9.14 19.30 -10.28
C SER A 268 9.48 18.15 -11.24
N GLN A 269 9.63 16.92 -10.73
CA GLN A 269 9.91 15.74 -11.55
C GLN A 269 8.63 15.10 -12.10
N ILE A 270 7.46 15.37 -11.51
CA ILE A 270 6.17 14.86 -11.99
C ILE A 270 5.79 15.56 -13.30
N GLN A 271 5.62 14.76 -14.37
CA GLN A 271 5.46 15.30 -15.73
C GLN A 271 4.01 15.29 -16.24
N GLN A 272 3.16 14.39 -15.75
CA GLN A 272 1.80 14.24 -16.27
C GLN A 272 0.75 14.43 -15.17
N PHE A 273 -0.33 15.11 -15.56
CA PHE A 273 -1.45 15.46 -14.70
C PHE A 273 -2.75 15.19 -15.45
N VAL A 274 -3.84 14.93 -14.71
CA VAL A 274 -5.18 14.84 -15.28
C VAL A 274 -5.49 16.17 -15.98
N SER A 275 -5.96 16.09 -17.23
CA SER A 275 -6.11 17.24 -18.13
C SER A 275 -6.87 18.41 -17.49
N GLY A 276 -6.24 19.59 -17.50
CA GLY A 276 -6.84 20.81 -16.93
C GLY A 276 -6.81 20.89 -15.40
N THR A 277 -6.10 19.99 -14.71
CA THR A 277 -6.04 19.93 -13.25
C THR A 277 -4.60 19.89 -12.72
N LYS A 278 -4.46 19.88 -11.39
CA LYS A 278 -3.19 19.66 -10.67
C LYS A 278 -3.04 18.23 -10.14
N ILE A 279 -3.94 17.32 -10.52
CA ILE A 279 -3.96 15.94 -10.02
C ILE A 279 -2.88 15.15 -10.77
N PRO A 280 -1.79 14.70 -10.13
CA PRO A 280 -0.72 13.98 -10.80
C PRO A 280 -1.16 12.59 -11.23
N ILE A 281 -0.60 12.06 -12.31
CA ILE A 281 -0.90 10.70 -12.78
C ILE A 281 0.17 9.75 -12.20
N PRO A 282 -0.19 8.70 -11.43
CA PRO A 282 0.80 7.75 -10.93
C PRO A 282 1.50 7.02 -12.07
N THR A 283 2.81 6.78 -11.95
CA THR A 283 3.55 5.91 -12.90
C THR A 283 3.35 4.44 -12.55
N HIS A 284 3.15 4.13 -11.27
CA HIS A 284 2.82 2.80 -10.77
C HIS A 284 1.76 2.88 -9.67
N TYR A 285 1.18 1.74 -9.33
CA TYR A 285 0.47 1.53 -8.07
C TYR A 285 1.16 0.42 -7.30
N PHE A 286 1.34 0.61 -6.00
CA PHE A 286 1.89 -0.42 -5.13
C PHE A 286 0.78 -1.18 -4.42
N ALA A 287 1.06 -2.44 -4.07
CA ALA A 287 0.28 -3.22 -3.13
C ALA A 287 1.24 -4.00 -2.22
N VAL A 288 1.11 -3.87 -0.91
CA VAL A 288 1.84 -4.64 0.10
C VAL A 288 0.83 -5.52 0.84
N LEU A 289 0.98 -6.83 0.69
CA LEU A 289 0.20 -7.85 1.38
C LEU A 289 1.04 -8.43 2.51
N SER A 290 0.48 -8.46 3.70
CA SER A 290 1.13 -8.99 4.90
C SER A 290 0.23 -10.04 5.54
N SER A 291 0.83 -11.13 5.99
CA SER A 291 0.16 -12.25 6.67
C SER A 291 1.07 -12.85 7.72
N CYS A 292 0.55 -13.74 8.57
CA CYS A 292 1.40 -14.48 9.49
C CYS A 292 2.12 -15.62 8.74
N ARG A 293 3.41 -15.83 9.03
CA ARG A 293 4.16 -16.96 8.44
C ARG A 293 3.55 -18.30 8.86
N ASP A 294 3.07 -18.37 10.11
CA ASP A 294 2.25 -19.47 10.60
C ASP A 294 0.77 -19.25 10.24
N THR A 295 0.28 -20.04 9.28
CA THR A 295 -1.10 -19.95 8.78
C THR A 295 -2.16 -20.35 9.82
N ALA A 296 -1.78 -20.92 10.96
CA ALA A 296 -2.71 -21.17 12.07
C ALA A 296 -3.22 -19.87 12.71
N HIS A 297 -2.49 -18.77 12.57
CA HIS A 297 -2.81 -17.48 13.19
C HIS A 297 -3.23 -16.45 12.14
N PRO A 298 -4.29 -15.67 12.38
CA PRO A 298 -4.65 -14.57 11.51
C PRO A 298 -3.66 -13.41 11.62
N VAL A 299 -3.59 -12.58 10.58
CA VAL A 299 -2.64 -11.44 10.49
C VAL A 299 -2.73 -10.49 11.69
N THR A 300 -3.94 -10.24 12.22
CA THR A 300 -4.20 -9.34 13.36
C THR A 300 -3.75 -9.90 14.70
N ALA A 301 -3.57 -11.21 14.81
CA ALA A 301 -3.10 -11.90 16.02
C ALA A 301 -1.67 -12.46 15.86
N CYS A 302 -0.97 -12.09 14.78
CA CYS A 302 0.35 -12.63 14.50
C CYS A 302 1.40 -12.04 15.45
N VAL A 303 1.91 -12.87 16.35
CA VAL A 303 3.05 -12.54 17.24
C VAL A 303 4.39 -12.93 16.60
N GLY A 304 4.39 -13.98 15.77
CA GLY A 304 5.60 -14.50 15.12
C GLY A 304 6.03 -13.71 13.88
N GLU A 305 6.89 -14.36 13.10
CA GLU A 305 7.42 -13.82 11.84
C GLU A 305 6.28 -13.52 10.85
N LEU A 306 6.39 -12.39 10.16
CA LEU A 306 5.48 -12.01 9.10
C LEU A 306 5.93 -12.60 7.76
N GLN A 307 4.95 -12.88 6.91
CA GLN A 307 5.16 -13.17 5.50
C GLN A 307 4.56 -12.04 4.67
N THR A 308 5.36 -11.47 3.78
CA THR A 308 4.96 -10.36 2.90
C THR A 308 5.07 -10.71 1.43
N VAL A 309 4.16 -10.17 0.63
CA VAL A 309 4.23 -10.11 -0.83
C VAL A 309 3.94 -8.68 -1.25
N SER A 310 4.79 -8.07 -2.06
CA SER A 310 4.58 -6.71 -2.56
C SER A 310 4.67 -6.64 -4.07
N PHE A 311 3.91 -5.72 -4.66
CA PHE A 311 3.82 -5.50 -6.10
C PHE A 311 4.03 -4.02 -6.42
N LEU A 312 4.72 -3.73 -7.52
CA LEU A 312 4.82 -2.40 -8.13
C LEU A 312 4.26 -2.48 -9.55
N LEU A 313 2.97 -2.21 -9.69
CA LEU A 313 2.25 -2.44 -10.94
C LEU A 313 2.36 -1.22 -11.86
N PRO A 314 2.93 -1.34 -13.08
CA PRO A 314 3.08 -0.22 -13.98
C PRO A 314 1.73 0.27 -14.49
N HIS A 315 1.45 1.56 -14.26
CA HIS A 315 0.20 2.20 -14.59
C HIS A 315 0.22 2.64 -16.07
N ARG A 316 -0.23 1.74 -16.96
CA ARG A 316 -0.12 1.90 -18.42
C ARG A 316 -1.49 1.99 -19.10
N PRO A 317 -1.58 2.70 -20.25
CA PRO A 317 -2.82 2.82 -21.02
C PRO A 317 -3.20 1.55 -21.78
N ASN A 318 -2.35 0.53 -21.82
CA ASN A 318 -2.61 -0.74 -22.49
C ASN A 318 -1.96 -1.91 -21.73
N ASN A 319 -2.45 -3.12 -22.01
CA ASN A 319 -2.03 -4.37 -21.41
C ASN A 319 -1.14 -5.22 -22.35
N MET A 320 -0.42 -4.60 -23.29
CA MET A 320 0.36 -5.31 -24.32
C MET A 320 1.44 -6.22 -23.73
N GLU A 321 2.00 -5.88 -22.57
CA GLU A 321 3.06 -6.67 -21.93
C GLU A 321 2.56 -8.03 -21.42
N SER A 322 1.24 -8.21 -21.26
CA SER A 322 0.64 -9.51 -20.94
C SER A 322 0.50 -10.42 -22.17
N CYS A 323 0.53 -9.87 -23.40
CA CYS A 323 0.32 -10.56 -24.68
C CYS A 323 -0.97 -11.39 -24.84
N LYS A 324 -1.78 -11.49 -23.78
CA LYS A 324 -3.00 -12.29 -23.64
C LYS A 324 -4.19 -11.43 -23.19
N SER A 325 -4.10 -10.10 -23.31
CA SER A 325 -5.12 -9.18 -22.82
C SER A 325 -6.47 -9.27 -23.55
N THR A 326 -6.57 -10.08 -24.60
CA THR A 326 -7.82 -10.44 -25.27
C THR A 326 -8.55 -11.61 -24.59
N LEU A 327 -7.86 -12.37 -23.73
CA LEU A 327 -8.44 -13.42 -22.91
C LEU A 327 -9.01 -12.84 -21.60
N PRO A 328 -9.91 -13.57 -20.92
CA PRO A 328 -10.40 -13.18 -19.60
C PRO A 328 -9.25 -12.92 -18.63
N GLU A 329 -9.41 -11.93 -17.76
CA GLU A 329 -8.43 -11.44 -16.79
C GLU A 329 -7.84 -12.57 -15.93
N SER A 330 -8.62 -13.62 -15.68
CA SER A 330 -8.20 -14.81 -14.94
C SER A 330 -6.99 -15.55 -15.52
N HIS A 331 -6.71 -15.40 -16.81
CA HIS A 331 -5.64 -16.12 -17.50
C HIS A 331 -4.29 -15.40 -17.47
N TRP A 332 -4.26 -14.13 -17.06
CA TRP A 332 -3.05 -13.31 -17.25
C TRP A 332 -2.81 -12.29 -16.14
N VAL A 333 -3.84 -11.81 -15.42
CA VAL A 333 -3.66 -10.76 -14.40
C VAL A 333 -2.80 -11.24 -13.24
N GLU A 334 -3.02 -12.45 -12.72
CA GLU A 334 -2.21 -12.94 -11.60
C GLU A 334 -0.74 -13.11 -12.01
N ASP A 335 -0.48 -13.74 -13.17
CA ASP A 335 0.88 -13.89 -13.71
C ASP A 335 1.56 -12.55 -13.94
N ARG A 336 0.80 -11.57 -14.44
CA ARG A 336 1.22 -10.20 -14.65
C ARG A 336 1.66 -9.52 -13.35
N MET A 337 0.89 -9.67 -12.28
CA MET A 337 1.22 -9.12 -10.97
C MET A 337 2.47 -9.77 -10.39
N TRP A 338 2.56 -11.11 -10.43
CA TRP A 338 3.73 -11.84 -9.93
C TRP A 338 5.01 -11.53 -10.72
N PHE A 339 4.90 -11.19 -12.00
CA PHE A 339 6.04 -10.69 -12.77
C PHE A 339 6.55 -9.34 -12.24
N HIS A 340 5.65 -8.48 -11.75
CA HIS A 340 5.93 -7.16 -11.15
C HIS A 340 6.05 -7.20 -9.63
N GLN A 341 6.44 -8.35 -9.07
CA GLN A 341 6.74 -8.47 -7.65
C GLN A 341 7.97 -7.64 -7.29
N ALA A 342 7.91 -6.99 -6.14
CA ALA A 342 8.99 -6.18 -5.59
C ALA A 342 9.23 -6.53 -4.11
N ARG A 343 10.35 -6.08 -3.54
CA ARG A 343 10.58 -6.12 -2.08
C ARG A 343 9.77 -5.01 -1.43
N VAL A 344 9.43 -5.16 -0.15
CA VAL A 344 8.85 -4.03 0.61
C VAL A 344 9.81 -2.84 0.58
N ARG A 345 11.13 -3.10 0.64
CA ARG A 345 12.15 -2.05 0.57
C ARG A 345 12.10 -1.24 -0.73
N ASP A 346 11.75 -1.87 -1.86
CA ASP A 346 11.60 -1.17 -3.13
C ASP A 346 10.37 -0.25 -3.11
N VAL A 347 9.27 -0.72 -2.48
CA VAL A 347 8.08 0.11 -2.25
C VAL A 347 8.41 1.31 -1.36
N GLU A 348 9.18 1.13 -0.28
CA GLU A 348 9.60 2.22 0.61
C GLU A 348 10.40 3.30 -0.13
N TRP A 349 11.34 2.90 -1.00
CA TRP A 349 12.15 3.84 -1.76
C TRP A 349 11.32 4.65 -2.75
N ILE A 350 10.47 3.97 -3.52
CA ILE A 350 9.71 4.61 -4.61
C ILE A 350 8.51 5.43 -4.10
N THR A 351 8.07 5.20 -2.86
CA THR A 351 6.95 5.95 -2.24
C THR A 351 7.41 6.96 -1.19
N GLY A 352 8.59 6.80 -0.61
CA GLY A 352 9.00 7.58 0.56
C GLY A 352 8.17 7.26 1.81
N LEU A 353 7.60 6.06 1.90
CA LEU A 353 6.93 5.53 3.08
C LEU A 353 7.87 4.60 3.86
N ASP A 354 7.64 4.45 5.16
CA ASP A 354 8.25 3.38 5.97
C ASP A 354 7.17 2.58 6.69
N PHE A 355 7.23 1.25 6.56
CA PHE A 355 6.21 0.34 7.07
C PHE A 355 6.64 -0.35 8.38
N TYR A 356 5.67 -0.84 9.15
CA TYR A 356 5.84 -1.73 10.32
C TYR A 356 6.51 -1.14 11.57
N GLN A 357 6.62 0.20 11.69
CA GLN A 357 7.30 0.83 12.82
C GLN A 357 6.65 0.51 14.19
N ASP A 358 5.34 0.31 14.24
CA ASP A 358 4.61 0.05 15.48
C ASP A 358 4.28 -1.46 15.65
N SER A 359 4.98 -2.34 14.95
CA SER A 359 4.75 -3.79 14.97
C SER A 359 5.30 -4.51 16.20
N ASN A 360 5.98 -3.80 17.12
CA ASN A 360 6.68 -4.31 18.30
C ASN A 360 7.76 -5.39 18.02
N ARG A 361 8.17 -5.57 16.77
CA ARG A 361 9.19 -6.54 16.36
C ARG A 361 10.59 -5.93 16.37
N PRO A 362 11.64 -6.73 16.60
CA PRO A 362 13.02 -6.27 16.48
C PRO A 362 13.28 -5.68 15.09
N ILE A 363 13.90 -4.49 15.04
CA ILE A 363 14.18 -3.79 13.78
C ILE A 363 14.98 -4.67 12.80
N PRO A 364 16.04 -5.41 13.20
CA PRO A 364 16.74 -6.30 12.29
C PRO A 364 15.86 -7.37 11.64
N GLU A 365 14.84 -7.88 12.34
CA GLU A 365 13.87 -8.83 11.80
C GLU A 365 12.99 -8.18 10.74
N LEU A 366 12.52 -6.95 11.00
CA LEU A 366 11.77 -6.15 10.03
C LEU A 366 12.61 -5.85 8.80
N LEU A 367 13.89 -5.47 8.96
CA LEU A 367 14.77 -5.21 7.83
C LEU A 367 15.01 -6.47 6.98
N LYS A 368 15.24 -7.62 7.62
CA LYS A 368 15.35 -8.93 6.94
C LYS A 368 14.10 -9.26 6.14
N MET A 369 12.91 -9.03 6.71
CA MET A 369 11.65 -9.22 6.00
C MET A 369 11.51 -8.24 4.83
N LYS A 370 11.80 -6.96 5.06
CA LYS A 370 11.68 -5.89 4.05
C LYS A 370 12.60 -6.11 2.84
N THR A 371 13.75 -6.76 3.03
CA THR A 371 14.73 -7.03 1.97
C THR A 371 14.66 -8.44 1.37
N ARG A 372 13.73 -9.28 1.83
CA ARG A 372 13.58 -10.66 1.33
C ARG A 372 13.54 -10.67 -0.20
N PRO A 373 14.44 -11.40 -0.88
CA PRO A 373 14.46 -11.44 -2.34
C PRO A 373 13.15 -11.99 -2.91
N THR A 374 12.68 -11.41 -4.01
CA THR A 374 11.44 -11.82 -4.69
C THR A 374 11.47 -13.29 -5.10
N ALA A 375 12.62 -13.81 -5.54
CA ALA A 375 12.81 -15.22 -5.86
C ALA A 375 12.60 -16.17 -4.65
N ALA A 376 12.68 -15.67 -3.41
CA ALA A 376 12.42 -16.44 -2.19
C ALA A 376 10.95 -16.38 -1.74
N ILE A 377 10.09 -15.68 -2.49
CA ILE A 377 8.67 -15.52 -2.23
C ILE A 377 7.93 -16.27 -3.33
N GLN A 378 7.34 -17.42 -2.98
CA GLN A 378 6.63 -18.26 -3.94
C GLN A 378 5.14 -17.99 -3.92
N ARG A 379 4.53 -18.02 -5.11
CA ARG A 379 3.08 -18.09 -5.28
C ARG A 379 2.61 -19.44 -4.72
N LYS A 380 1.74 -19.40 -3.72
CA LYS A 380 1.09 -20.58 -3.14
C LYS A 380 -0.08 -21.05 -4.00
#